data_AF-A0A9D2HLX5-F1
#
_entry.id   AF-A0A9D2HLX5-F1
#
_cell.length_a   1.000
_cell.length_b   1.000
_cell.length_c   1.000
_cell.angle_alpha   90.00
_cell.angle_beta   90.00
_cell.angle_gamma   90.00
#
_symmetry.space_group_name_H-M   'P 1'
#
loop_
_entity.id
_entity.type
_entity.pdbx_description
1 polymer ?
#
loop_
_entity_poly.entity_id
_entity_poly.type
_entity_poly.pdbx_seq_one_letter_code
_entity_poly.pdbx_strand_id
1 'polypeptide(L)'
;MSEHASDNRPRKSLRESVCEIDRDILRLLLRRHNLLRRMHTAKGHLDPAEEKFLREAWEAAASRVSRDPRLSSRLFSLMQEVEFLPRPEDEPADKRPAFNLAPVAAPVKLDMRAPLACREARAWLYLAAASGKALRLEPCLMNDPLVDCVKMLNQLGASLTRENDGVSALPAAPLAAPDKVVHVGGSAWNFYLALGHYLGRPSRAKFVGDADLRLADFSVARHFVGQMGARLVQAVPKSDGLPVRLECSGVLPDSIRLPADAPVELAEGILLAAPFYSTPLRLNLADMPERETVYARSLALLEQAGARVRREGDVICVTPGLAALPERPRLPQEAELSLPLLGLALSLGGQVRLRGLWPETPAARAGWECLRRLGGDVRRNDGEACVDLEMAAPLAALPEDFALPGQFPADWLPLPLALLAQVALRSGSVSLPSSLLAVADGAWRADCESFCAALHLRLEDGALRRLSEEEDSAPQGRGWNAPTPVWALALALAACARGKRQVRLGNPGIITALYPAFWALYNALPAPKMEREPAPVAPAAPRRRRIITSALAEIPDLPDED
;
A
#
# COMPACT_ATOMS: atom_id res chain seq x y z
N MET A 1 35.09 63.56 11.00
CA MET A 1 35.17 62.22 10.38
C MET A 1 34.26 61.28 11.16
N SER A 2 33.13 60.90 10.58
CA SER A 2 32.34 59.74 10.98
C SER A 2 31.49 59.40 9.77
N GLU A 3 31.97 58.45 8.96
CA GLU A 3 31.28 57.93 7.79
C GLU A 3 30.09 57.09 8.24
N HIS A 4 28.87 57.53 7.88
CA HIS A 4 27.71 56.64 7.82
C HIS A 4 27.84 55.78 6.57
N ALA A 5 28.40 54.58 6.75
CA ALA A 5 28.30 53.52 5.77
C ALA A 5 26.82 53.16 5.60
N SER A 6 26.22 53.60 4.49
CA SER A 6 24.91 53.12 4.04
C SER A 6 25.00 51.61 3.82
N ASP A 7 24.25 50.83 4.60
CA ASP A 7 24.07 49.39 4.43
C ASP A 7 23.31 49.13 3.13
N ASN A 8 24.05 49.14 2.02
CA ASN A 8 23.53 48.91 0.67
C ASN A 8 23.44 47.40 0.40
N ARG A 9 22.76 46.65 1.28
CA ARG A 9 22.41 45.26 0.99
C ARG A 9 21.29 45.27 -0.04
N PRO A 10 21.43 44.57 -1.18
CA PRO A 10 20.36 44.47 -2.16
C PRO A 10 19.12 43.90 -1.46
N ARG A 11 17.98 44.61 -1.60
CA ARG A 11 16.69 44.14 -1.08
C ARG A 11 16.43 42.76 -1.68
N LYS A 12 16.31 41.75 -0.81
CA LYS A 12 15.97 40.38 -1.23
C LYS A 12 14.72 40.42 -2.09
N SER A 13 14.71 39.63 -3.15
CA SER A 13 13.53 39.51 -3.99
C SER A 13 12.35 38.94 -3.19
N LEU A 14 11.12 39.32 -3.53
CA LEU A 14 9.92 38.77 -2.89
C LEU A 14 9.92 37.23 -2.92
N ARG A 15 10.45 36.64 -4.00
CA ARG A 15 10.60 35.19 -4.14
C ARG A 15 11.52 34.60 -3.06
N GLU A 16 12.68 35.21 -2.83
CA GLU A 16 13.61 34.77 -1.78
C GLU A 16 13.01 34.95 -0.39
N SER A 17 12.28 36.05 -0.15
CA SER A 17 11.58 36.27 1.12
C SER A 17 10.51 35.19 1.39
N VAL A 18 9.72 34.80 0.38
CA VAL A 18 8.78 33.68 0.52
C VAL A 18 9.51 32.38 0.81
N CYS A 19 10.60 32.08 0.09
CA CYS A 19 11.41 30.87 0.34
C CYS A 19 12.01 30.85 1.76
N GLU A 20 12.35 32.01 2.32
CA GLU A 20 12.81 32.12 3.71
C GLU A 20 11.69 31.83 4.71
N ILE A 21 10.50 32.39 4.48
CA ILE A 21 9.30 32.09 5.28
C ILE A 21 8.99 30.60 5.23
N ASP A 22 9.03 29.95 4.06
CA ASP A 22 8.77 28.52 3.92
C ASP A 22 9.76 27.66 4.72
N ARG A 23 11.05 28.04 4.73
CA ARG A 23 12.07 27.35 5.56
C ARG A 23 11.77 27.51 7.05
N ASP A 24 11.31 28.69 7.47
CA ASP A 24 10.95 28.95 8.87
C ASP A 24 9.67 28.21 9.27
N ILE A 25 8.67 28.14 8.39
CA ILE A 25 7.48 27.30 8.59
C ILE A 25 7.91 25.84 8.80
N LEU A 26 8.75 25.28 7.93
CA LEU A 26 9.25 23.91 8.07
C LEU A 26 10.01 23.68 9.38
N ARG A 27 10.83 24.64 9.82
CA ARG A 27 11.53 24.57 11.12
C ARG A 27 10.56 24.58 12.29
N LEU A 28 9.53 25.43 12.25
CA LEU A 28 8.50 25.51 13.28
C LEU A 28 7.65 24.24 13.33
N LEU A 29 7.29 23.68 12.17
CA LEU A 29 6.56 22.41 12.08
C LEU A 29 7.38 21.25 12.66
N LEU A 30 8.68 21.15 12.33
CA LEU A 30 9.58 20.14 12.90
C LEU A 30 9.71 20.30 14.42
N ARG A 31 9.86 21.54 14.91
CA ARG A 31 9.90 21.84 16.35
C ARG A 31 8.59 21.41 17.03
N ARG A 32 7.45 21.72 16.44
CA ARG A 32 6.12 21.30 16.93
C ARG A 32 6.02 19.77 16.98
N HIS A 33 6.36 19.08 15.89
CA HIS A 33 6.35 17.62 15.81
C HIS A 33 7.20 17.00 16.93
N ASN A 34 8.43 17.49 17.14
CA ASN A 34 9.31 17.00 18.20
C ASN A 34 8.75 17.23 19.61
N LEU A 35 8.03 18.33 19.86
CA LEU A 35 7.34 18.57 21.12
C LEU A 35 6.16 17.61 21.31
N LEU A 36 5.34 17.41 20.28
CA LEU A 36 4.25 16.44 20.33
C LEU A 36 4.75 15.04 20.62
N ARG A 37 5.83 14.60 19.96
CA ARG A 37 6.43 13.28 20.20
C ARG A 37 6.87 13.07 21.65
N ARG A 38 7.28 14.14 22.35
CA ARG A 38 7.58 14.11 23.80
C ARG A 38 6.34 14.07 24.68
N MET A 39 5.20 14.57 24.19
CA MET A 39 3.89 14.50 24.85
C MET A 39 3.17 13.17 24.61
N HIS A 40 3.62 12.35 23.66
CA HIS A 40 3.00 11.06 23.41
C HIS A 40 3.09 10.16 24.65
N THR A 41 1.99 9.45 24.92
CA THR A 41 1.93 8.43 25.97
C THR A 41 2.87 7.27 25.65
N ALA A 42 3.08 6.36 26.61
CA ALA A 42 3.85 5.13 26.41
C ALA A 42 3.33 4.26 25.23
N LYS A 43 2.09 4.48 24.80
CA LYS A 43 1.45 3.79 23.67
C LYS A 43 1.63 4.53 22.33
N GLY A 44 2.42 5.61 22.30
CA GLY A 44 2.82 6.30 21.07
C GLY A 44 1.79 7.28 20.50
N HIS A 45 0.76 7.66 21.24
CA HIS A 45 -0.25 8.65 20.83
C HIS A 45 -0.42 9.76 21.87
N LEU A 46 -0.93 10.91 21.47
CA LEU A 46 -1.35 11.97 22.40
C LEU A 46 -2.55 11.53 23.24
N ASP A 47 -2.64 12.08 24.45
CA ASP A 47 -3.84 11.95 25.26
C ASP A 47 -5.01 12.69 24.59
N PRO A 48 -6.24 12.13 24.57
CA PRO A 48 -7.38 12.77 23.92
C PRO A 48 -7.73 14.16 24.47
N ALA A 49 -7.49 14.42 25.77
CA ALA A 49 -7.74 15.72 26.37
C ALA A 49 -6.70 16.75 25.90
N GLU A 50 -5.43 16.36 25.82
CA GLU A 50 -4.34 17.19 25.27
C GLU A 50 -4.56 17.50 23.79
N GLU A 51 -4.93 16.51 22.97
CA GLU A 51 -5.22 16.74 21.56
C GLU A 51 -6.39 17.71 21.38
N LYS A 52 -7.46 17.55 22.17
CA LYS A 52 -8.61 18.46 22.16
C LYS A 52 -8.19 19.89 22.54
N PHE A 53 -7.41 20.05 23.60
CA PHE A 53 -6.91 21.35 24.04
C PHE A 53 -6.07 22.02 22.95
N LEU A 54 -5.13 21.30 22.35
CA LEU A 54 -4.27 21.80 21.27
C LEU A 54 -5.09 22.21 20.03
N ARG A 55 -6.15 21.46 19.71
CA ARG A 55 -7.06 21.80 18.61
C ARG A 55 -7.83 23.08 18.90
N GLU A 56 -8.45 23.19 20.07
CA GLU A 56 -9.22 24.38 20.46
C GLU A 56 -8.33 25.64 20.49
N ALA A 57 -7.12 25.52 21.05
CA ALA A 57 -6.13 26.61 21.07
C ALA A 57 -5.71 27.02 19.66
N TRP A 58 -5.48 26.04 18.77
CA TRP A 58 -5.16 26.30 17.37
C TRP A 58 -6.31 27.00 16.63
N GLU A 59 -7.54 26.51 16.76
CA GLU A 59 -8.71 27.10 16.09
C GLU A 59 -8.97 28.54 16.56
N ALA A 60 -8.81 28.80 17.87
CA ALA A 60 -8.89 30.15 18.43
C ALA A 60 -7.83 31.09 17.82
N ALA A 61 -6.59 30.63 17.67
CA ALA A 61 -5.55 31.42 17.01
C ALA A 61 -5.80 31.61 15.51
N ALA A 62 -6.16 30.54 14.79
CA ALA A 62 -6.38 30.54 13.34
C ALA A 62 -7.55 31.43 12.93
N SER A 63 -8.61 31.51 13.74
CA SER A 63 -9.78 32.38 13.50
C SER A 63 -9.44 33.88 13.40
N ARG A 64 -8.29 34.30 13.96
CA ARG A 64 -7.81 35.69 13.86
C ARG A 64 -7.17 36.00 12.50
N VAL A 65 -6.79 34.97 11.75
CA VAL A 65 -6.05 35.08 10.48
C VAL A 65 -6.92 34.63 9.30
N SER A 66 -7.74 33.60 9.47
CA SER A 66 -8.64 33.09 8.44
C SER A 66 -10.05 32.90 8.99
N ARG A 67 -11.04 33.29 8.18
CA ARG A 67 -12.46 33.02 8.45
C ARG A 67 -12.94 31.70 7.87
N ASP A 68 -12.10 30.95 7.16
CA ASP A 68 -12.43 29.62 6.65
C ASP A 68 -12.13 28.55 7.73
N PRO A 69 -13.17 28.00 8.38
CA PRO A 69 -12.99 27.08 9.48
C PRO A 69 -12.77 25.64 9.00
N ARG A 70 -12.85 25.37 7.69
CA ARG A 70 -12.46 24.10 7.07
C ARG A 70 -10.96 24.11 6.79
N LEU A 71 -10.44 25.21 6.23
CA LEU A 71 -9.00 25.36 5.99
C LEU A 71 -8.19 25.25 7.28
N SER A 72 -8.60 25.94 8.35
CA SER A 72 -7.89 25.90 9.64
C SER A 72 -7.87 24.50 10.27
N SER A 73 -8.99 23.77 10.18
CA SER A 73 -9.14 22.41 10.70
C SER A 73 -8.33 21.40 9.87
N ARG A 74 -8.33 21.54 8.53
CA ARG A 74 -7.49 20.73 7.64
C ARG A 74 -6.01 20.96 7.90
N LEU A 75 -5.58 22.22 8.05
CA LEU A 75 -4.18 22.54 8.35
C LEU A 75 -3.75 21.97 9.71
N PHE A 76 -4.60 22.03 10.74
CA PHE A 76 -4.33 21.37 12.02
C PHE A 76 -4.10 19.87 11.84
N SER A 77 -5.03 19.22 11.14
CA SER A 77 -4.97 17.77 10.91
C SER A 77 -3.72 17.38 10.15
N LEU A 78 -3.38 18.11 9.07
CA LEU A 78 -2.12 17.91 8.35
C LEU A 78 -0.91 18.06 9.27
N MET A 79 -0.79 19.16 10.01
CA MET A 79 0.34 19.37 10.94
C MET A 79 0.41 18.32 12.07
N GLN A 80 -0.72 17.72 12.43
CA GLN A 80 -0.81 16.69 13.46
C GLN A 80 -0.37 15.32 12.94
N GLU A 81 -0.70 15.02 11.69
CA GLU A 81 -0.37 13.75 11.03
C GLU A 81 0.96 13.76 10.27
N VAL A 82 1.59 14.93 10.07
CA VAL A 82 2.89 14.99 9.41
C VAL A 82 3.92 14.22 10.22
N GLU A 83 4.41 13.15 9.61
CA GLU A 83 5.62 12.45 10.04
C GLU A 83 6.83 13.06 9.34
N PHE A 84 7.72 13.67 10.11
CA PHE A 84 9.00 14.14 9.58
C PHE A 84 9.99 12.98 9.65
N LEU A 85 10.33 12.43 8.48
CA LEU A 85 11.48 11.54 8.38
C LEU A 85 12.74 12.32 8.81
N PRO A 86 13.65 11.73 9.59
CA PRO A 86 14.83 12.41 10.09
C PRO A 86 15.65 13.00 8.93
N ARG A 87 16.18 14.22 9.12
CA ARG A 87 17.12 14.80 8.17
C ARG A 87 18.39 13.94 8.14
N PRO A 88 18.96 13.65 6.95
CA PRO A 88 20.22 12.92 6.85
C PRO A 88 21.39 13.54 7.63
N GLU A 89 21.30 14.84 7.96
CA GLU A 89 22.37 15.63 8.59
C GLU A 89 22.27 15.72 10.12
N ASP A 90 21.09 15.50 10.72
CA ASP A 90 20.88 15.66 12.17
C ASP A 90 21.14 14.37 12.98
N GLU A 91 21.47 13.27 12.30
CA GLU A 91 22.00 12.05 12.89
C GLU A 91 23.50 11.93 12.57
N PRO A 92 24.35 11.41 13.49
CA PRO A 92 25.74 11.12 13.14
C PRO A 92 25.77 10.28 11.86
N ALA A 93 26.62 10.68 10.91
CA ALA A 93 26.66 10.30 9.48
C ALA A 93 26.60 8.80 9.13
N ASP A 94 26.50 7.91 10.12
CA ASP A 94 26.56 6.45 10.02
C ASP A 94 25.20 5.72 10.05
N LYS A 95 24.03 6.38 10.12
CA LYS A 95 22.76 5.63 10.36
C LYS A 95 21.61 5.69 9.36
N ARG A 96 21.76 6.35 8.19
CA ARG A 96 21.28 5.89 6.87
C ARG A 96 21.38 7.04 5.85
N PRO A 97 22.47 7.15 5.07
CA PRO A 97 22.43 7.94 3.84
C PRO A 97 21.29 7.43 2.95
N ALA A 98 20.72 8.30 2.11
CA ALA A 98 19.72 7.91 1.12
C ALA A 98 20.12 6.59 0.42
N PHE A 99 19.17 5.68 0.26
CA PHE A 99 19.40 4.33 -0.21
C PHE A 99 19.93 4.37 -1.66
N ASN A 100 21.19 3.98 -1.82
CA ASN A 100 21.86 4.02 -3.12
C ASN A 100 21.36 2.88 -4.00
N LEU A 101 20.75 3.22 -5.13
CA LEU A 101 20.27 2.26 -6.11
C LEU A 101 21.43 1.92 -7.05
N ALA A 102 22.09 0.80 -6.75
CA ALA A 102 23.29 0.39 -7.46
C ALA A 102 23.29 -1.06 -7.94
N PRO A 103 22.33 -1.46 -8.81
CA PRO A 103 22.30 -2.81 -9.34
C PRO A 103 23.50 -3.04 -10.26
N VAL A 104 23.96 -4.30 -10.34
CA VAL A 104 25.03 -4.70 -11.25
C VAL A 104 24.49 -4.64 -12.69
N ALA A 105 25.23 -3.98 -13.59
CA ALA A 105 24.90 -3.91 -15.01
C ALA A 105 25.28 -5.22 -15.73
N ALA A 106 24.52 -6.28 -15.49
CA ALA A 106 24.68 -7.59 -16.11
C ALA A 106 23.31 -8.20 -16.43
N PRO A 107 23.21 -9.08 -17.45
CA PRO A 107 21.97 -9.77 -17.76
C PRO A 107 21.38 -10.46 -16.53
N VAL A 108 20.09 -10.23 -16.27
CA VAL A 108 19.41 -10.80 -15.11
C VAL A 108 19.22 -12.31 -15.30
N LYS A 109 19.37 -13.07 -14.22
CA LYS A 109 19.04 -14.50 -14.14
C LYS A 109 18.26 -14.74 -12.86
N LEU A 110 17.01 -14.31 -12.87
CA LEU A 110 16.12 -14.41 -11.71
C LEU A 110 15.26 -15.67 -11.84
N ASP A 111 15.35 -16.58 -10.87
CA ASP A 111 14.40 -17.68 -10.69
C ASP A 111 13.98 -17.72 -9.23
N MET A 112 12.73 -17.40 -8.97
CA MET A 112 12.20 -17.36 -7.62
C MET A 112 10.69 -17.60 -7.59
N ARG A 113 10.17 -17.84 -6.39
CA ARG A 113 8.75 -17.70 -6.14
C ARG A 113 8.33 -16.24 -6.27
N ALA A 114 7.27 -15.97 -7.02
CA ALA A 114 6.72 -14.62 -7.14
C ALA A 114 6.13 -14.15 -5.79
N PRO A 115 6.11 -12.82 -5.54
CA PRO A 115 5.27 -12.27 -4.49
C PRO A 115 3.81 -12.67 -4.74
N LEU A 116 3.09 -13.06 -3.68
CA LEU A 116 1.72 -13.58 -3.78
C LEU A 116 0.71 -12.51 -3.45
N ALA A 117 -0.46 -12.58 -4.08
CA ALA A 117 -1.52 -11.58 -4.00
C ALA A 117 -1.97 -11.32 -2.56
N CYS A 118 -1.61 -10.14 -2.03
CA CYS A 118 -1.90 -9.75 -0.64
C CYS A 118 -3.39 -9.48 -0.45
N ARG A 119 -4.04 -8.90 -1.45
CA ARG A 119 -5.49 -8.63 -1.41
C ARG A 119 -6.28 -9.94 -1.33
N GLU A 120 -5.98 -10.91 -2.19
CA GLU A 120 -6.65 -12.21 -2.15
C GLU A 120 -6.36 -12.99 -0.85
N ALA A 121 -5.13 -12.96 -0.34
CA ALA A 121 -4.79 -13.57 0.94
C ALA A 121 -5.70 -13.06 2.08
N ARG A 122 -5.84 -11.75 2.20
CA ARG A 122 -6.70 -11.11 3.19
C ARG A 122 -8.19 -11.44 2.98
N ALA A 123 -8.67 -11.59 1.74
CA ALA A 123 -10.04 -12.02 1.46
C ALA A 123 -10.28 -13.46 1.95
N TRP A 124 -9.35 -14.39 1.68
CA TRP A 124 -9.44 -15.77 2.21
C TRP A 124 -9.43 -15.80 3.74
N LEU A 125 -8.58 -15.01 4.39
CA LEU A 125 -8.56 -14.89 5.85
C LEU A 125 -9.87 -14.29 6.39
N TYR A 126 -10.44 -13.30 5.71
CA TYR A 126 -11.74 -12.75 6.07
C TYR A 126 -12.84 -13.81 5.97
N LEU A 127 -12.94 -14.57 4.88
CA LEU A 127 -13.94 -15.62 4.72
C LEU A 127 -13.78 -16.74 5.76
N ALA A 128 -12.54 -17.13 6.08
CA ALA A 128 -12.25 -18.08 7.14
C ALA A 128 -12.71 -17.56 8.50
N ALA A 129 -12.34 -16.33 8.84
CA ALA A 129 -12.73 -15.70 10.09
C ALA A 129 -14.26 -15.53 10.19
N ALA A 130 -14.91 -15.01 9.15
CA ALA A 130 -16.33 -14.74 9.12
C ALA A 130 -17.17 -16.03 9.16
N SER A 131 -16.65 -17.15 8.64
CA SER A 131 -17.30 -18.46 8.73
C SER A 131 -16.91 -19.27 9.97
N GLY A 132 -15.84 -18.89 10.68
CA GLY A 132 -15.27 -19.68 11.78
C GLY A 132 -14.56 -20.96 11.33
N LYS A 133 -14.32 -21.14 10.03
CA LYS A 133 -13.71 -22.36 9.46
C LYS A 133 -12.19 -22.29 9.46
N ALA A 134 -11.55 -23.45 9.51
CA ALA A 134 -10.09 -23.57 9.36
C ALA A 134 -9.65 -23.19 7.95
N LEU A 135 -8.48 -22.54 7.86
CA LEU A 135 -7.83 -22.22 6.59
C LEU A 135 -6.34 -22.00 6.85
N ARG A 136 -5.48 -22.45 5.95
CA ARG A 136 -4.03 -22.23 6.00
C ARG A 136 -3.56 -21.62 4.70
N LEU A 137 -3.07 -20.38 4.78
CA LEU A 137 -2.36 -19.71 3.70
C LEU A 137 -0.87 -19.91 3.91
N GLU A 138 -0.29 -20.84 3.16
CA GLU A 138 1.15 -21.00 3.16
C GLU A 138 1.70 -21.32 1.76
N PRO A 139 2.69 -20.54 1.30
CA PRO A 139 3.13 -19.28 1.89
C PRO A 139 2.24 -18.09 1.49
N CYS A 140 2.43 -16.96 2.16
CA CYS A 140 1.79 -15.69 1.81
C CYS A 140 2.72 -14.49 2.05
N LEU A 141 2.46 -13.38 1.37
CA LEU A 141 3.29 -12.17 1.48
C LEU A 141 3.06 -11.48 2.83
N MET A 142 3.95 -11.71 3.81
CA MET A 142 3.92 -11.04 5.12
C MET A 142 4.29 -9.55 5.02
N ASN A 143 3.33 -8.72 4.64
CA ASN A 143 3.47 -7.27 4.55
C ASN A 143 2.51 -6.55 5.50
N ASP A 144 2.65 -5.23 5.63
CA ASP A 144 1.90 -4.44 6.62
C ASP A 144 0.38 -4.55 6.43
N PRO A 145 -0.19 -4.44 5.21
CA PRO A 145 -1.64 -4.59 5.02
C PRO A 145 -2.19 -5.93 5.49
N LEU A 146 -1.46 -7.03 5.26
CA LEU A 146 -1.86 -8.37 5.71
C LEU A 146 -1.75 -8.51 7.22
N VAL A 147 -0.66 -8.02 7.81
CA VAL A 147 -0.44 -8.03 9.26
C VAL A 147 -1.54 -7.24 9.98
N ASP A 148 -1.90 -6.07 9.48
CA ASP A 148 -2.96 -5.25 10.06
C ASP A 148 -4.35 -5.87 9.85
N CYS A 149 -4.59 -6.53 8.72
CA CYS A 149 -5.81 -7.30 8.52
C CYS A 149 -5.93 -8.42 9.55
N VAL A 150 -4.85 -9.17 9.83
CA VAL A 150 -4.84 -10.21 10.87
C VAL A 150 -5.14 -9.63 12.25
N LYS A 151 -4.49 -8.51 12.62
CA LYS A 151 -4.78 -7.82 13.90
C LYS A 151 -6.23 -7.34 13.98
N MET A 152 -6.77 -6.79 12.89
CA MET A 152 -8.15 -6.31 12.81
C MET A 152 -9.15 -7.46 12.96
N LEU A 153 -8.98 -8.56 12.22
CA LEU A 153 -9.87 -9.73 12.32
C LEU A 153 -9.80 -10.39 13.70
N ASN A 154 -8.62 -10.47 14.31
CA ASN A 154 -8.48 -10.94 15.69
C ASN A 154 -9.16 -10.00 16.70
N GLN A 155 -9.14 -8.68 16.48
CA GLN A 155 -9.98 -7.77 17.27
C GLN A 155 -11.46 -8.13 17.11
N LEU A 156 -11.93 -8.54 15.94
CA LEU A 156 -13.34 -8.91 15.71
C LEU A 156 -13.70 -10.33 16.22
N GLY A 157 -12.75 -11.06 16.81
CA GLY A 157 -12.98 -12.37 17.42
C GLY A 157 -12.45 -13.56 16.61
N ALA A 158 -11.70 -13.32 15.53
CA ALA A 158 -11.06 -14.40 14.79
C ALA A 158 -9.95 -15.09 15.61
N SER A 159 -9.60 -16.32 15.19
CA SER A 159 -8.45 -17.06 15.70
C SER A 159 -7.39 -17.20 14.60
N LEU A 160 -6.77 -16.09 14.21
CA LEU A 160 -5.71 -16.06 13.21
C LEU A 160 -4.33 -16.03 13.86
N THR A 161 -3.48 -16.98 13.48
CA THR A 161 -2.09 -17.08 13.94
C THR A 161 -1.14 -16.88 12.78
N ARG A 162 -0.15 -16.00 12.96
CA ARG A 162 0.95 -15.83 12.00
C ARG A 162 1.98 -16.93 12.20
N GLU A 163 2.37 -17.58 11.12
CA GLU A 163 3.45 -18.56 11.06
C GLU A 163 4.65 -17.95 10.32
N ASN A 164 5.78 -18.69 10.24
CA ASN A 164 7.02 -18.15 9.64
C ASN A 164 6.87 -17.77 8.16
N ASP A 165 6.02 -18.48 7.41
CA ASP A 165 5.84 -18.28 5.97
C ASP A 165 4.35 -18.04 5.61
N GLY A 166 3.46 -17.94 6.59
CA GLY A 166 2.02 -18.08 6.36
C GLY A 166 1.11 -17.50 7.44
N VAL A 167 -0.19 -17.65 7.23
CA VAL A 167 -1.22 -17.38 8.25
C VAL A 167 -2.18 -18.56 8.32
N SER A 168 -2.45 -19.01 9.54
CA SER A 168 -3.40 -20.07 9.83
C SER A 168 -4.60 -19.51 10.57
N ALA A 169 -5.80 -19.76 10.05
CA ALA A 169 -7.07 -19.59 10.73
C ALA A 169 -7.43 -20.91 11.43
N LEU A 170 -7.55 -20.86 12.75
CA LEU A 170 -8.05 -21.99 13.54
C LEU A 170 -9.57 -21.99 13.55
N PRO A 171 -10.24 -23.17 13.65
CA PRO A 171 -11.67 -23.22 13.89
C PRO A 171 -12.06 -22.40 15.12
N ALA A 172 -13.03 -21.51 14.96
CA ALA A 172 -13.47 -20.60 16.00
C ALA A 172 -14.95 -20.24 15.81
N ALA A 173 -15.51 -19.48 16.75
CA ALA A 173 -16.81 -18.84 16.51
C ALA A 173 -16.70 -17.88 15.31
N PRO A 174 -17.73 -17.81 14.45
CA PRO A 174 -17.83 -16.79 13.41
C PRO A 174 -17.58 -15.37 13.96
N LEU A 175 -16.97 -14.51 13.16
CA LEU A 175 -16.70 -13.13 13.55
C LEU A 175 -17.95 -12.41 14.10
N ALA A 176 -17.77 -11.80 15.27
CA ALA A 176 -18.76 -10.93 15.87
C ALA A 176 -18.79 -9.54 15.19
N ALA A 177 -19.72 -8.68 15.62
CA ALA A 177 -19.69 -7.24 15.39
C ALA A 177 -19.77 -6.50 16.73
N PRO A 178 -18.68 -6.52 17.52
CA PRO A 178 -18.68 -5.93 18.85
C PRO A 178 -18.82 -4.41 18.79
N ASP A 179 -19.52 -3.84 19.78
CA ASP A 179 -19.56 -2.40 20.03
C ASP A 179 -18.26 -1.92 20.67
N LYS A 180 -17.25 -1.67 19.82
CA LYS A 180 -15.93 -1.23 20.27
C LYS A 180 -15.18 -0.41 19.22
N VAL A 181 -14.00 0.04 19.63
CA VAL A 181 -13.02 0.65 18.73
C VAL A 181 -12.27 -0.45 17.98
N VAL A 182 -12.24 -0.37 16.66
CA VAL A 182 -11.56 -1.32 15.76
C VAL A 182 -10.46 -0.57 14.99
N HIS A 183 -9.22 -1.00 15.18
CA HIS A 183 -8.07 -0.48 14.42
C HIS A 183 -7.88 -1.27 13.13
N VAL A 184 -7.96 -0.59 11.99
CA VAL A 184 -7.93 -1.21 10.64
C VAL A 184 -6.55 -1.15 9.95
N GLY A 185 -5.59 -0.44 10.56
CA GLY A 185 -4.25 -0.20 10.00
C GLY A 185 -4.24 0.96 9.01
N GLY A 186 -3.29 0.93 8.06
CA GLY A 186 -3.15 1.93 6.99
C GLY A 186 -3.89 1.60 5.69
N SER A 187 -4.62 0.48 5.60
CA SER A 187 -5.27 0.05 4.36
C SER A 187 -6.77 0.39 4.34
N ALA A 188 -7.19 1.23 3.38
CA ALA A 188 -8.60 1.56 3.17
C ALA A 188 -9.45 0.30 2.89
N TRP A 189 -8.88 -0.69 2.20
CA TRP A 189 -9.57 -1.94 1.93
C TRP A 189 -9.82 -2.78 3.20
N ASN A 190 -8.92 -2.75 4.19
CA ASN A 190 -9.19 -3.36 5.51
C ASN A 190 -10.39 -2.68 6.18
N PHE A 191 -10.48 -1.34 6.10
CA PHE A 191 -11.65 -0.60 6.56
C PHE A 191 -12.93 -1.05 5.83
N TYR A 192 -12.90 -1.18 4.50
CA TYR A 192 -14.06 -1.62 3.72
C TYR A 192 -14.48 -3.07 4.00
N LEU A 193 -13.54 -3.99 4.25
CA LEU A 193 -13.84 -5.35 4.72
C LEU A 193 -14.59 -5.33 6.06
N ALA A 194 -14.10 -4.55 7.03
CA ALA A 194 -14.75 -4.42 8.32
C ALA A 194 -16.10 -3.71 8.21
N LEU A 195 -16.20 -2.66 7.40
CA LEU A 195 -17.45 -1.95 7.13
C LEU A 195 -18.49 -2.91 6.53
N GLY A 196 -18.15 -3.63 5.46
CA GLY A 196 -19.01 -4.63 4.83
C GLY A 196 -19.50 -5.66 5.83
N HIS A 197 -18.63 -6.18 6.69
CA HIS A 197 -18.99 -7.11 7.75
C HIS A 197 -20.08 -6.56 8.69
N TYR A 198 -19.99 -5.30 9.10
CA TYR A 198 -20.94 -4.68 10.03
C TYR A 198 -22.29 -4.33 9.41
N LEU A 199 -22.36 -3.95 8.12
CA LEU A 199 -23.57 -3.38 7.50
C LEU A 199 -24.81 -4.29 7.58
N GLY A 200 -24.64 -5.60 7.43
CA GLY A 200 -25.75 -6.56 7.41
C GLY A 200 -26.25 -7.03 8.79
N ARG A 201 -25.90 -6.33 9.88
CA ARG A 201 -26.36 -6.68 11.23
C ARG A 201 -26.50 -5.48 12.16
N PRO A 202 -27.41 -5.54 13.16
CA PRO A 202 -27.53 -4.50 14.17
C PRO A 202 -26.21 -4.37 14.92
N SER A 203 -25.52 -3.25 14.78
CA SER A 203 -24.18 -3.09 15.31
C SER A 203 -23.75 -1.64 15.44
N ARG A 204 -22.74 -1.40 16.27
CA ARG A 204 -22.07 -0.12 16.44
C ARG A 204 -20.57 -0.36 16.48
N ALA A 205 -19.79 0.58 15.96
CA ALA A 205 -18.33 0.53 16.09
C ALA A 205 -17.71 1.91 15.89
N LYS A 206 -16.49 2.08 16.38
CA LYS A 206 -15.62 3.20 15.98
C LYS A 206 -14.43 2.65 15.21
N PHE A 207 -14.28 3.02 13.95
CA PHE A 207 -13.11 2.67 13.17
C PHE A 207 -12.03 3.73 13.30
N VAL A 208 -10.80 3.29 13.55
CA VAL A 208 -9.59 4.11 13.64
C VAL A 208 -8.53 3.50 12.74
N GLY A 209 -7.60 4.32 12.25
CA GLY A 209 -6.51 3.87 11.40
C GLY A 209 -5.31 4.81 11.44
N ASP A 210 -4.31 4.46 10.64
CA ASP A 210 -3.04 5.18 10.54
C ASP A 210 -3.19 6.49 9.75
N ALA A 211 -2.11 7.27 9.67
CA ALA A 211 -2.10 8.64 9.15
C ALA A 211 -2.77 8.77 7.76
N ASP A 212 -2.48 7.85 6.84
CA ASP A 212 -3.05 7.86 5.49
C ASP A 212 -4.58 7.80 5.50
N LEU A 213 -5.17 7.00 6.39
CA LEU A 213 -6.62 6.89 6.48
C LEU A 213 -7.27 8.09 7.18
N ARG A 214 -6.51 8.86 7.96
CA ARG A 214 -7.01 10.11 8.56
C ARG A 214 -7.12 11.24 7.54
N LEU A 215 -6.28 11.20 6.50
CA LEU A 215 -6.27 12.17 5.40
C LEU A 215 -7.09 11.70 4.18
N ALA A 216 -7.50 10.43 4.13
CA ALA A 216 -8.36 9.89 3.09
C ALA A 216 -9.76 10.54 3.06
N ASP A 217 -10.48 10.40 1.94
CA ASP A 217 -11.86 10.85 1.80
C ASP A 217 -12.81 9.65 1.74
N PHE A 218 -13.62 9.48 2.80
CA PHE A 218 -14.67 8.45 2.88
C PHE A 218 -16.07 9.01 2.64
N SER A 219 -16.20 10.19 2.04
CA SER A 219 -17.49 10.84 1.80
C SER A 219 -18.42 9.99 0.95
N VAL A 220 -17.93 9.38 -0.14
CA VAL A 220 -18.77 8.52 -1.00
C VAL A 220 -19.30 7.33 -0.21
N ALA A 221 -18.42 6.64 0.55
CA ALA A 221 -18.81 5.54 1.42
C ALA A 221 -19.83 5.97 2.46
N ARG A 222 -19.64 7.12 3.11
CA ARG A 222 -20.57 7.69 4.10
C ARG A 222 -21.97 7.90 3.54
N HIS A 223 -22.09 8.48 2.33
CA HIS A 223 -23.40 8.72 1.71
C HIS A 223 -24.04 7.40 1.28
N PHE A 224 -23.24 6.49 0.71
CA PHE A 224 -23.72 5.20 0.23
C PHE A 224 -24.27 4.31 1.35
N VAL A 225 -23.58 4.18 2.49
CA VAL A 225 -24.04 3.29 3.58
C VAL A 225 -25.36 3.72 4.21
N GLY A 226 -25.76 5.00 4.05
CA GLY A 226 -27.10 5.49 4.37
C GLY A 226 -28.21 4.67 3.71
N GLN A 227 -28.00 4.27 2.46
CA GLN A 227 -28.93 3.45 1.69
C GLN A 227 -28.97 1.99 2.17
N MET A 228 -27.94 1.54 2.88
CA MET A 228 -27.86 0.20 3.51
C MET A 228 -28.33 0.19 4.97
N GLY A 229 -29.11 1.21 5.39
CA GLY A 229 -29.64 1.26 6.75
C GLY A 229 -28.55 1.47 7.81
N ALA A 230 -27.47 2.15 7.46
CA ALA A 230 -26.36 2.47 8.35
C ALA A 230 -25.98 3.95 8.31
N ARG A 231 -25.38 4.43 9.40
CA ARG A 231 -24.95 5.81 9.56
C ARG A 231 -23.46 5.83 9.87
N LEU A 232 -22.68 6.47 9.01
CA LEU A 232 -21.26 6.72 9.22
C LEU A 232 -21.06 8.19 9.62
N VAL A 233 -20.63 8.43 10.86
CA VAL A 233 -20.45 9.77 11.43
C VAL A 233 -18.98 10.04 11.70
N GLN A 234 -18.51 11.18 11.25
CA GLN A 234 -17.15 11.62 11.49
C GLN A 234 -16.95 11.97 12.96
N ALA A 235 -15.94 11.35 13.61
CA ALA A 235 -15.65 11.65 15.01
C ALA A 235 -14.88 12.97 15.16
N VAL A 236 -14.15 13.39 14.13
CA VAL A 236 -13.50 14.70 14.06
C VAL A 236 -14.35 15.62 13.17
N PRO A 237 -14.85 16.76 13.70
CA PRO A 237 -15.63 17.70 12.91
C PRO A 237 -14.86 18.17 11.66
N LYS A 238 -15.54 18.23 10.51
CA LYS A 238 -15.00 18.69 9.22
C LYS A 238 -13.84 17.86 8.66
N SER A 239 -13.60 16.66 9.20
CA SER A 239 -12.78 15.64 8.55
C SER A 239 -13.65 14.77 7.64
N ASP A 240 -13.04 14.23 6.59
CA ASP A 240 -13.65 13.23 5.70
C ASP A 240 -12.98 11.84 5.85
N GLY A 241 -11.87 11.75 6.60
CA GLY A 241 -11.10 10.53 6.86
C GLY A 241 -11.52 9.76 8.11
N LEU A 242 -10.70 8.83 8.58
CA LEU A 242 -10.83 8.21 9.90
C LEU A 242 -10.38 9.20 10.99
N PRO A 243 -10.89 9.10 12.23
CA PRO A 243 -11.80 8.07 12.74
C PRO A 243 -13.29 8.35 12.51
N VAL A 244 -14.04 7.28 12.26
CA VAL A 244 -15.50 7.31 12.03
C VAL A 244 -16.25 6.43 13.03
N ARG A 245 -17.48 6.80 13.35
CA ARG A 245 -18.44 5.99 14.11
C ARG A 245 -19.47 5.41 13.15
N LEU A 246 -19.68 4.11 13.24
CA LEU A 246 -20.67 3.38 12.49
C LEU A 246 -21.82 2.98 13.40
N GLU A 247 -23.05 3.18 12.94
CA GLU A 247 -24.27 2.63 13.52
C GLU A 247 -25.05 1.92 12.42
N CYS A 248 -25.38 0.64 12.59
CA CYS A 248 -26.08 -0.17 11.60
C CYS A 248 -27.39 -0.68 12.19
N SER A 249 -28.47 -0.58 11.41
CA SER A 249 -29.75 -1.22 11.75
C SER A 249 -29.73 -2.72 11.49
N GLY A 250 -28.89 -3.19 10.55
CA GLY A 250 -28.89 -4.56 10.05
C GLY A 250 -30.02 -4.87 9.07
N VAL A 251 -30.86 -3.88 8.73
CA VAL A 251 -31.92 -4.01 7.73
C VAL A 251 -31.36 -3.57 6.39
N LEU A 252 -31.17 -4.53 5.49
CA LEU A 252 -30.67 -4.28 4.14
C LEU A 252 -31.84 -4.12 3.15
N PRO A 253 -31.71 -3.22 2.15
CA PRO A 253 -32.66 -3.17 1.05
C PRO A 253 -32.54 -4.42 0.16
N ASP A 254 -33.61 -4.76 -0.55
CA ASP A 254 -33.64 -5.90 -1.48
C ASP A 254 -32.63 -5.75 -2.64
N SER A 255 -32.38 -4.52 -3.06
CA SER A 255 -31.42 -4.18 -4.10
C SER A 255 -30.80 -2.83 -3.83
N ILE A 256 -29.50 -2.72 -4.08
CA ILE A 256 -28.76 -1.46 -3.97
C ILE A 256 -27.83 -1.27 -5.17
N ARG A 257 -27.66 -0.02 -5.59
CA ARG A 257 -26.85 0.36 -6.74
C ARG A 257 -25.67 1.19 -6.26
N LEU A 258 -24.46 0.78 -6.61
CA LEU A 258 -23.25 1.55 -6.31
C LEU A 258 -23.13 2.72 -7.28
N PRO A 259 -22.80 3.93 -6.79
CA PRO A 259 -22.57 5.07 -7.66
C PRO A 259 -21.25 4.92 -8.43
N ALA A 260 -21.13 5.66 -9.53
CA ALA A 260 -19.99 5.57 -10.44
C ALA A 260 -18.64 5.96 -9.79
N ASP A 261 -18.68 6.84 -8.79
CA ASP A 261 -17.54 7.33 -8.02
C ASP A 261 -17.23 6.48 -6.77
N ALA A 262 -17.99 5.40 -6.53
CA ALA A 262 -17.68 4.49 -5.45
C ALA A 262 -16.35 3.75 -5.72
N PRO A 263 -15.47 3.63 -4.71
CA PRO A 263 -14.26 2.84 -4.86
C PRO A 263 -14.62 1.36 -5.00
N VAL A 264 -13.90 0.65 -5.88
CA VAL A 264 -14.02 -0.80 -6.08
C VAL A 264 -13.90 -1.54 -4.74
N GLU A 265 -13.00 -1.08 -3.88
CA GLU A 265 -12.77 -1.61 -2.54
C GLU A 265 -14.04 -1.71 -1.69
N LEU A 266 -14.95 -0.75 -1.81
CA LEU A 266 -16.22 -0.74 -1.08
C LEU A 266 -17.13 -1.87 -1.57
N ALA A 267 -17.23 -2.05 -2.90
CA ALA A 267 -17.99 -3.14 -3.50
C ALA A 267 -17.45 -4.50 -3.08
N GLU A 268 -16.13 -4.68 -3.14
CA GLU A 268 -15.46 -5.91 -2.72
C GLU A 268 -15.73 -6.24 -1.25
N GLY A 269 -15.62 -5.25 -0.35
CA GLY A 269 -15.88 -5.43 1.07
C GLY A 269 -17.30 -5.87 1.38
N ILE A 270 -18.30 -5.29 0.69
CA ILE A 270 -19.71 -5.67 0.83
C ILE A 270 -19.96 -7.07 0.26
N LEU A 271 -19.46 -7.37 -0.93
CA LEU A 271 -19.66 -8.66 -1.58
C LEU A 271 -19.05 -9.81 -0.78
N LEU A 272 -17.85 -9.63 -0.24
CA LEU A 272 -17.20 -10.64 0.59
C LEU A 272 -18.00 -10.91 1.87
N ALA A 273 -18.66 -9.89 2.44
CA ALA A 273 -19.50 -10.01 3.62
C ALA A 273 -20.90 -10.58 3.35
N ALA A 274 -21.40 -10.47 2.11
CA ALA A 274 -22.76 -10.83 1.73
C ALA A 274 -23.18 -12.28 2.05
N PRO A 275 -22.32 -13.31 1.95
CA PRO A 275 -22.67 -14.67 2.38
C PRO A 275 -23.04 -14.79 3.86
N PHE A 276 -22.68 -13.80 4.69
CA PHE A 276 -22.89 -13.80 6.14
C PHE A 276 -24.01 -12.86 6.59
N TYR A 277 -24.75 -12.25 5.66
CA TYR A 277 -25.93 -11.47 5.97
C TYR A 277 -27.15 -12.36 6.25
N SER A 278 -28.17 -11.80 6.91
CA SER A 278 -29.41 -12.51 7.22
C SER A 278 -30.32 -12.69 6.00
N THR A 279 -30.19 -11.81 4.99
CA THR A 279 -30.99 -11.81 3.77
C THR A 279 -30.11 -11.80 2.52
N PRO A 280 -30.62 -12.27 1.36
CA PRO A 280 -29.92 -12.13 0.09
C PRO A 280 -29.63 -10.66 -0.25
N LEU A 281 -28.42 -10.41 -0.78
CA LEU A 281 -28.01 -9.11 -1.27
C LEU A 281 -28.09 -9.10 -2.80
N ARG A 282 -28.71 -8.06 -3.37
CA ARG A 282 -28.58 -7.73 -4.80
C ARG A 282 -27.80 -6.42 -4.95
N LEU A 283 -26.58 -6.52 -5.44
CA LEU A 283 -25.68 -5.38 -5.64
C LEU A 283 -25.56 -5.08 -7.14
N ASN A 284 -25.97 -3.89 -7.55
CA ASN A 284 -25.92 -3.43 -8.93
C ASN A 284 -24.66 -2.57 -9.15
N LEU A 285 -23.82 -2.99 -10.11
CA LEU A 285 -22.56 -2.36 -10.48
C LEU A 285 -22.60 -1.64 -11.83
N ALA A 286 -23.78 -1.42 -12.42
CA ALA A 286 -23.91 -0.91 -13.79
C ALA A 286 -23.22 0.45 -14.00
N ASP A 287 -23.22 1.30 -12.98
CA ASP A 287 -22.63 2.64 -13.07
C ASP A 287 -21.13 2.64 -12.75
N MET A 288 -20.58 1.53 -12.23
CA MET A 288 -19.18 1.41 -11.85
C MET A 288 -18.30 1.13 -13.08
N PRO A 289 -17.36 2.02 -13.44
CA PRO A 289 -16.46 1.81 -14.58
C PRO A 289 -15.60 0.55 -14.42
N GLU A 290 -15.16 0.27 -13.19
CA GLU A 290 -14.23 -0.80 -12.85
C GLU A 290 -14.92 -2.11 -12.42
N ARG A 291 -16.21 -2.30 -12.76
CA ARG A 291 -16.99 -3.49 -12.36
C ARG A 291 -16.36 -4.82 -12.77
N GLU A 292 -15.64 -4.86 -13.89
CA GLU A 292 -14.91 -6.07 -14.34
C GLU A 292 -13.81 -6.48 -13.35
N THR A 293 -13.20 -5.53 -12.64
CA THR A 293 -12.24 -5.81 -11.55
C THR A 293 -12.95 -6.48 -10.37
N VAL A 294 -14.16 -6.03 -10.02
CA VAL A 294 -14.98 -6.64 -8.95
C VAL A 294 -15.34 -8.08 -9.31
N TYR A 295 -15.73 -8.35 -10.56
CA TYR A 295 -16.03 -9.72 -11.00
C TYR A 295 -14.79 -10.62 -10.94
N ALA A 296 -13.65 -10.14 -11.46
CA ALA A 296 -12.43 -10.93 -11.49
C ALA A 296 -11.86 -11.23 -10.10
N ARG A 297 -12.05 -10.33 -9.12
CA ARG A 297 -11.48 -10.45 -7.77
C ARG A 297 -12.43 -11.04 -6.74
N SER A 298 -13.64 -10.51 -6.63
CA SER A 298 -14.58 -10.91 -5.56
C SER A 298 -15.50 -12.04 -5.98
N LEU A 299 -16.08 -11.97 -7.18
CA LEU A 299 -17.02 -13.01 -7.63
C LEU A 299 -16.31 -14.37 -7.78
N ALA A 300 -15.17 -14.39 -8.47
CA ALA A 300 -14.37 -15.60 -8.64
C ALA A 300 -13.96 -16.23 -7.29
N LEU A 301 -13.62 -15.40 -6.31
CA LEU A 301 -13.22 -15.85 -4.97
C LEU A 301 -14.41 -16.40 -4.18
N LEU A 302 -15.56 -15.72 -4.22
CA LEU A 302 -16.79 -16.19 -3.59
C LEU A 302 -17.27 -17.53 -4.16
N GLU A 303 -17.19 -17.70 -5.49
CA GLU A 303 -17.50 -18.96 -6.15
C GLU A 303 -16.56 -20.10 -5.70
N GLN A 304 -15.26 -19.83 -5.62
CA GLN A 304 -14.26 -20.78 -5.10
C GLN A 304 -14.49 -21.13 -3.62
N ALA A 305 -15.03 -20.19 -2.83
CA ALA A 305 -15.40 -20.41 -1.44
C ALA A 305 -16.77 -21.11 -1.28
N GLY A 306 -17.42 -21.49 -2.38
CA GLY A 306 -18.73 -22.15 -2.38
C GLY A 306 -19.87 -21.24 -1.92
N ALA A 307 -19.76 -19.93 -2.10
CA ALA A 307 -20.88 -19.01 -1.91
C ALA A 307 -21.90 -19.17 -3.04
N ARG A 308 -23.17 -18.96 -2.73
CA ARG A 308 -24.26 -19.01 -3.72
C ARG A 308 -24.39 -17.66 -4.40
N VAL A 309 -23.63 -17.46 -5.47
CA VAL A 309 -23.63 -16.21 -6.24
C VAL A 309 -24.24 -16.42 -7.62
N ARG A 310 -25.03 -15.45 -8.08
CA ARG A 310 -25.57 -15.38 -9.45
C ARG A 310 -25.31 -13.99 -10.02
N ARG A 311 -24.87 -13.93 -11.27
CA ARG A 311 -24.69 -12.68 -12.02
C ARG A 311 -25.80 -12.56 -13.07
N GLU A 312 -26.55 -11.47 -13.02
CA GLU A 312 -27.59 -11.08 -13.97
C GLU A 312 -27.19 -9.74 -14.61
N GLY A 313 -26.42 -9.81 -15.70
CA GLY A 313 -25.81 -8.61 -16.30
C GLY A 313 -24.83 -7.95 -15.32
N ASP A 314 -25.12 -6.70 -14.92
CA ASP A 314 -24.31 -5.95 -13.95
C ASP A 314 -24.80 -6.09 -12.50
N VAL A 315 -25.82 -6.93 -12.25
CA VAL A 315 -26.35 -7.20 -10.91
C VAL A 315 -25.77 -8.51 -10.36
N ILE A 316 -25.15 -8.44 -9.20
CA ILE A 316 -24.67 -9.61 -8.45
C ILE A 316 -25.67 -9.92 -7.34
N CYS A 317 -26.20 -11.15 -7.34
CA CYS A 317 -27.07 -11.66 -6.30
C CYS A 317 -26.29 -12.67 -5.44
N VAL A 318 -26.12 -12.39 -4.15
CA VAL A 318 -25.48 -13.30 -3.19
C VAL A 318 -26.52 -13.80 -2.21
N THR A 319 -26.70 -15.12 -2.13
CA THR A 319 -27.57 -15.75 -1.14
C THR A 319 -26.76 -16.11 0.10
N PRO A 320 -27.29 -15.92 1.32
CA PRO A 320 -26.59 -16.28 2.55
C PRO A 320 -26.17 -17.75 2.58
N GLY A 321 -24.98 -17.98 3.12
CA GLY A 321 -24.37 -19.29 3.30
C GLY A 321 -23.10 -19.50 2.49
N LEU A 322 -22.15 -20.20 3.11
CA LEU A 322 -20.88 -20.58 2.52
C LEU A 322 -20.73 -22.12 2.56
N ALA A 323 -20.83 -22.77 1.40
CA ALA A 323 -20.87 -24.22 1.33
C ALA A 323 -19.51 -24.87 1.63
N ALA A 324 -18.44 -24.43 0.96
CA ALA A 324 -17.15 -25.11 1.02
C ALA A 324 -15.99 -24.11 0.98
N LEU A 325 -15.42 -23.81 2.15
CA LEU A 325 -14.19 -23.02 2.21
C LEU A 325 -13.00 -23.97 2.02
N PRO A 326 -12.11 -23.72 1.04
CA PRO A 326 -10.91 -24.53 0.86
C PRO A 326 -9.97 -24.40 2.06
N GLU A 327 -9.46 -25.53 2.57
CA GLU A 327 -8.51 -25.50 3.69
C GLU A 327 -7.16 -24.87 3.31
N ARG A 328 -6.76 -24.97 2.03
CA ARG A 328 -5.50 -24.45 1.50
C ARG A 328 -5.70 -23.83 0.12
N PRO A 329 -6.32 -22.64 0.03
CA PRO A 329 -6.46 -21.97 -1.26
C PRO A 329 -5.09 -21.60 -1.83
N ARG A 330 -4.98 -21.63 -3.15
CA ARG A 330 -3.76 -21.23 -3.86
C ARG A 330 -3.85 -19.75 -4.20
N LEU A 331 -2.86 -18.98 -3.75
CA LEU A 331 -2.77 -17.56 -4.08
C LEU A 331 -2.10 -17.38 -5.46
N PRO A 332 -2.64 -16.50 -6.33
CA PRO A 332 -1.95 -16.09 -7.54
C PRO A 332 -0.78 -15.16 -7.20
N GLN A 333 0.03 -14.84 -8.21
CA GLN A 333 1.07 -13.82 -8.13
C GLN A 333 0.43 -12.44 -7.89
N GLU A 334 1.12 -11.58 -7.13
CA GLU A 334 0.79 -10.17 -7.01
C GLU A 334 1.31 -9.44 -8.25
N ALA A 335 0.43 -9.13 -9.20
CA ALA A 335 0.81 -8.57 -10.49
C ALA A 335 1.55 -7.22 -10.34
N GLU A 336 1.11 -6.36 -9.42
CA GLU A 336 1.76 -5.06 -9.15
C GLU A 336 3.24 -5.20 -8.77
N LEU A 337 3.58 -6.24 -8.00
CA LEU A 337 4.94 -6.51 -7.56
C LEU A 337 5.71 -7.41 -8.55
N SER A 338 5.01 -8.23 -9.33
CA SER A 338 5.62 -9.16 -10.28
C SER A 338 6.02 -8.48 -11.59
N LEU A 339 5.22 -7.50 -12.06
CA LEU A 339 5.53 -6.72 -13.26
C LEU A 339 6.90 -6.04 -13.21
N PRO A 340 7.29 -5.33 -12.13
CA PRO A 340 8.62 -4.75 -12.08
C PRO A 340 9.73 -5.80 -12.04
N LEU A 341 9.52 -6.94 -11.39
CA LEU A 341 10.50 -8.03 -11.42
C LEU A 341 10.70 -8.59 -12.84
N LEU A 342 9.61 -8.82 -13.59
CA LEU A 342 9.68 -9.21 -15.01
C LEU A 342 10.33 -8.12 -15.86
N GLY A 343 10.05 -6.85 -15.56
CA GLY A 343 10.65 -5.68 -16.18
C GLY A 343 12.16 -5.58 -16.02
N LEU A 344 12.79 -6.32 -15.09
CA LEU A 344 14.25 -6.40 -15.00
C LEU A 344 14.88 -6.99 -16.26
N ALA A 345 14.23 -7.94 -16.94
CA ALA A 345 14.75 -8.47 -18.20
C ALA A 345 14.67 -7.44 -19.34
N LEU A 346 13.62 -6.60 -19.40
CA LEU A 346 13.60 -5.44 -20.30
C LEU A 346 14.70 -4.42 -19.94
N SER A 347 15.04 -4.32 -18.65
CA SER A 347 16.01 -3.36 -18.15
C SER A 347 17.46 -3.79 -18.32
N LEU A 348 17.77 -5.07 -18.17
CA LEU A 348 19.14 -5.61 -18.09
C LEU A 348 19.45 -6.63 -19.19
N GLY A 349 18.45 -7.09 -19.95
CA GLY A 349 18.54 -8.32 -20.74
C GLY A 349 18.59 -9.55 -19.83
N GLY A 350 18.58 -10.75 -20.42
CA GLY A 350 18.58 -12.02 -19.70
C GLY A 350 17.17 -12.59 -19.48
N GLN A 351 17.00 -13.35 -18.40
CA GLN A 351 15.79 -14.13 -18.12
C GLN A 351 15.29 -13.89 -16.69
N VAL A 352 13.97 -13.73 -16.58
CA VAL A 352 13.24 -13.71 -15.31
C VAL A 352 12.18 -14.80 -15.32
N ARG A 353 12.23 -15.68 -14.34
CA ARG A 353 11.26 -16.74 -14.07
C ARG A 353 10.62 -16.53 -12.70
N LEU A 354 9.31 -16.33 -12.68
CA LEU A 354 8.52 -16.19 -11.46
C LEU A 354 7.57 -17.38 -11.32
N ARG A 355 7.77 -18.17 -10.26
CA ARG A 355 6.89 -19.31 -9.90
C ARG A 355 5.64 -18.81 -9.17
N GLY A 356 4.47 -19.20 -9.66
CA GLY A 356 3.13 -18.86 -9.20
C GLY A 356 2.16 -18.71 -10.38
N LEU A 357 0.85 -18.77 -10.10
CA LEU A 357 -0.17 -18.57 -11.13
C LEU A 357 -0.34 -17.08 -11.46
N TRP A 358 -0.26 -16.70 -12.74
CA TRP A 358 -0.56 -15.34 -13.15
C TRP A 358 -2.05 -15.02 -12.94
N PRO A 359 -2.41 -13.88 -12.32
CA PRO A 359 -3.80 -13.53 -12.10
C PRO A 359 -4.54 -13.14 -13.38
N GLU A 360 -5.83 -13.46 -13.46
CA GLU A 360 -6.70 -13.20 -14.62
C GLU A 360 -7.46 -11.87 -14.56
N THR A 361 -6.98 -10.93 -13.74
CA THR A 361 -7.62 -9.62 -13.58
C THR A 361 -7.40 -8.72 -14.81
N PRO A 362 -8.32 -7.78 -15.09
CA PRO A 362 -8.14 -6.71 -16.09
C PRO A 362 -6.73 -6.07 -16.08
N ALA A 363 -6.31 -5.64 -14.89
CA ALA A 363 -5.01 -5.02 -14.66
C ALA A 363 -3.83 -5.94 -15.02
N ALA A 364 -3.89 -7.22 -14.58
CA ALA A 364 -2.83 -8.19 -14.85
C ALA A 364 -2.70 -8.54 -16.34
N ARG A 365 -3.83 -8.62 -17.05
CA ARG A 365 -3.84 -8.81 -18.51
C ARG A 365 -3.25 -7.60 -19.23
N ALA A 366 -3.61 -6.39 -18.80
CA ALA A 366 -3.02 -5.16 -19.34
C ALA A 366 -1.51 -5.07 -19.06
N GLY A 367 -1.06 -5.45 -17.86
CA GLY A 367 0.36 -5.51 -17.51
C GLY A 367 1.14 -6.51 -18.37
N TRP A 368 0.59 -7.71 -18.56
CA TRP A 368 1.14 -8.73 -19.45
C TRP A 368 1.29 -8.23 -20.89
N GLU A 369 0.22 -7.63 -21.42
CA GLU A 369 0.22 -7.08 -22.77
C GLU A 369 1.22 -5.92 -22.91
N CYS A 370 1.38 -5.09 -21.88
CA CYS A 370 2.37 -4.02 -21.87
C CYS A 370 3.79 -4.57 -22.02
N LEU A 371 4.16 -5.62 -21.27
CA LEU A 371 5.47 -6.27 -21.38
C LEU A 371 5.71 -6.86 -22.77
N ARG A 372 4.69 -7.49 -23.38
CA ARG A 372 4.77 -8.02 -24.75
C ARG A 372 4.94 -6.92 -25.79
N ARG A 373 4.17 -5.83 -25.68
CA ARG A 373 4.26 -4.66 -26.58
C ARG A 373 5.59 -3.93 -26.47
N LEU A 374 6.30 -4.06 -25.35
CA LEU A 374 7.67 -3.56 -25.18
C LEU A 374 8.74 -4.51 -25.74
N GLY A 375 8.34 -5.61 -26.39
CA GLY A 375 9.23 -6.57 -27.04
C GLY A 375 9.67 -7.74 -26.17
N GLY A 376 9.14 -7.88 -24.95
CA GLY A 376 9.43 -9.01 -24.08
C GLY A 376 8.82 -10.31 -24.61
N ASP A 377 9.62 -11.39 -24.65
CA ASP A 377 9.10 -12.74 -24.88
C ASP A 377 8.53 -13.29 -23.57
N VAL A 378 7.28 -12.91 -23.30
CA VAL A 378 6.56 -13.32 -22.09
C VAL A 378 5.79 -14.61 -22.34
N ARG A 379 6.12 -15.66 -21.58
CA ARG A 379 5.55 -17.00 -21.70
C ARG A 379 4.95 -17.43 -20.37
N ARG A 380 3.81 -18.10 -20.44
CA ARG A 380 3.13 -18.69 -19.29
C ARG A 380 3.17 -20.19 -19.42
N ASN A 381 3.62 -20.87 -18.36
CA ASN A 381 3.54 -22.32 -18.26
C ASN A 381 2.56 -22.68 -17.15
N ASP A 382 1.34 -23.08 -17.54
CA ASP A 382 0.29 -23.48 -16.59
C ASP A 382 0.62 -24.79 -15.87
N GLY A 383 1.38 -25.70 -16.50
CA GLY A 383 1.76 -26.97 -15.89
C GLY A 383 2.73 -26.80 -14.73
N GLU A 384 3.70 -25.90 -14.87
CA GLU A 384 4.67 -25.57 -13.82
C GLU A 384 4.23 -24.39 -12.95
N ALA A 385 3.08 -23.79 -13.26
CA ALA A 385 2.57 -22.56 -12.67
C ALA A 385 3.68 -21.50 -12.60
N CYS A 386 4.21 -21.06 -13.74
CA CYS A 386 5.21 -20.01 -13.79
C CYS A 386 5.00 -19.04 -14.96
N VAL A 387 5.61 -17.86 -14.81
CA VAL A 387 5.72 -16.84 -15.84
C VAL A 387 7.20 -16.60 -16.11
N ASP A 388 7.55 -16.64 -17.38
CA ASP A 388 8.90 -16.42 -17.87
C ASP A 388 8.90 -15.17 -18.76
N LEU A 389 9.91 -14.32 -18.61
CA LEU A 389 10.22 -13.24 -19.54
C LEU A 389 11.68 -13.33 -19.93
N GLU A 390 11.94 -13.39 -21.24
CA GLU A 390 13.28 -13.40 -21.80
C GLU A 390 13.50 -12.18 -22.71
N MET A 391 14.70 -11.62 -22.63
CA MET A 391 15.17 -10.52 -23.47
C MET A 391 16.63 -10.75 -23.83
N ALA A 392 16.95 -10.81 -25.13
CA ALA A 392 18.34 -11.01 -25.58
C ALA A 392 19.26 -9.84 -25.17
N ALA A 393 18.73 -8.61 -25.17
CA ALA A 393 19.44 -7.40 -24.79
C ALA A 393 18.48 -6.43 -24.08
N PRO A 394 18.99 -5.46 -23.29
CA PRO A 394 18.16 -4.40 -22.72
C PRO A 394 17.36 -3.64 -23.79
N LEU A 395 16.17 -3.18 -23.43
CA LEU A 395 15.32 -2.36 -24.30
C LEU A 395 16.05 -1.11 -24.78
N ALA A 396 16.27 -1.01 -26.10
CA ALA A 396 17.05 0.07 -26.71
C ALA A 396 16.20 1.15 -27.37
N ALA A 397 14.99 0.81 -27.81
CA ALA A 397 14.03 1.72 -28.45
C ALA A 397 12.61 1.23 -28.19
N LEU A 398 11.65 2.14 -28.29
CA LEU A 398 10.23 1.80 -28.30
C LEU A 398 9.84 1.20 -29.66
N PRO A 399 8.98 0.17 -29.68
CA PRO A 399 8.30 -0.24 -30.91
C PRO A 399 7.42 0.89 -31.47
N GLU A 400 7.37 1.06 -32.79
CA GLU A 400 6.76 2.21 -33.47
C GLU A 400 5.29 2.46 -33.05
N ASP A 401 4.50 1.40 -32.90
CA ASP A 401 3.07 1.47 -32.55
C ASP A 401 2.79 1.21 -31.06
N PHE A 402 3.77 1.41 -30.19
CA PHE A 402 3.56 1.16 -28.76
C PHE A 402 2.51 2.12 -28.17
N ALA A 403 1.45 1.53 -27.63
CA ALA A 403 0.44 2.20 -26.82
C ALA A 403 0.13 1.38 -25.57
N LEU A 404 -0.14 2.07 -24.46
CA LEU A 404 -0.59 1.43 -23.22
C LEU A 404 -1.91 0.70 -23.47
N PRO A 405 -2.07 -0.53 -22.95
CA PRO A 405 -3.33 -1.25 -23.03
C PRO A 405 -4.45 -0.49 -22.30
N GLY A 406 -5.68 -0.52 -22.82
CA GLY A 406 -6.77 0.34 -22.32
C GLY A 406 -7.21 0.10 -20.87
N GLN A 407 -6.93 -1.08 -20.30
CA GLN A 407 -7.22 -1.41 -18.90
C GLN A 407 -5.97 -1.35 -18.01
N PHE A 408 -4.92 -0.68 -18.46
CA PHE A 408 -3.70 -0.51 -17.68
C PHE A 408 -3.95 0.47 -16.52
N PRO A 409 -3.70 0.06 -15.25
CA PRO A 409 -4.01 0.90 -14.10
C PRO A 409 -3.19 2.19 -14.07
N ALA A 410 -3.84 3.30 -13.70
CA ALA A 410 -3.17 4.60 -13.53
C ALA A 410 -2.05 4.53 -12.49
N ASP A 411 -2.28 3.80 -11.39
CA ASP A 411 -1.29 3.60 -10.32
C ASP A 411 -0.03 2.86 -10.79
N TRP A 412 -0.11 2.12 -11.90
CA TRP A 412 0.99 1.33 -12.46
C TRP A 412 1.78 2.09 -13.53
N LEU A 413 1.35 3.29 -13.93
CA LEU A 413 2.01 4.14 -14.94
C LEU A 413 3.50 4.44 -14.68
N PRO A 414 4.00 4.52 -13.44
CA PRO A 414 5.43 4.71 -13.21
C PRO A 414 6.29 3.59 -13.81
N LEU A 415 5.76 2.36 -13.94
CA LEU A 415 6.49 1.21 -14.48
C LEU A 415 6.85 1.36 -15.97
N PRO A 416 5.91 1.58 -16.91
CA PRO A 416 6.27 1.85 -18.29
C PRO A 416 7.08 3.14 -18.43
N LEU A 417 6.79 4.18 -17.62
CA LEU A 417 7.60 5.41 -17.62
C LEU A 417 9.07 5.13 -17.26
N ALA A 418 9.34 4.25 -16.30
CA ALA A 418 10.71 3.85 -15.96
C ALA A 418 11.43 3.20 -17.14
N LEU A 419 10.76 2.31 -17.88
CA LEU A 419 11.34 1.64 -19.05
C LEU A 419 11.61 2.65 -20.18
N LEU A 420 10.74 3.65 -20.37
CA LEU A 420 10.97 4.76 -21.29
C LEU A 420 12.14 5.64 -20.84
N ALA A 421 12.23 5.95 -19.55
CA ALA A 421 13.35 6.68 -18.99
C ALA A 421 14.68 5.96 -19.26
N GLN A 422 14.73 4.63 -19.18
CA GLN A 422 15.91 3.85 -19.54
C GLN A 422 16.28 3.99 -21.02
N VAL A 423 15.29 3.96 -21.92
CA VAL A 423 15.51 4.19 -23.34
C VAL A 423 16.13 5.57 -23.53
N ALA A 424 15.53 6.63 -22.97
CA ALA A 424 16.07 8.00 -23.06
C ALA A 424 17.49 8.13 -22.46
N LEU A 425 17.80 7.44 -21.36
CA LEU A 425 19.14 7.45 -20.77
C LEU A 425 20.20 6.84 -21.70
N ARG A 426 19.81 5.83 -22.50
CA ARG A 426 20.67 5.13 -23.47
C ARG A 426 20.77 5.85 -24.80
N SER A 427 19.65 6.24 -25.39
CA SER A 427 19.54 6.86 -26.73
C SER A 427 19.70 8.37 -26.73
N GLY A 428 19.55 9.02 -25.57
CA GLY A 428 19.55 10.48 -25.40
C GLY A 428 18.15 11.09 -25.36
N SER A 429 17.17 10.50 -26.05
CA SER A 429 15.77 10.93 -25.98
C SER A 429 14.77 9.84 -26.38
N VAL A 430 13.54 9.97 -25.91
CA VAL A 430 12.40 9.12 -26.34
C VAL A 430 11.09 9.90 -26.27
N SER A 431 10.23 9.76 -27.27
CA SER A 431 8.87 10.32 -27.22
C SER A 431 7.97 9.49 -26.32
N LEU A 432 7.15 10.15 -25.49
CA LEU A 432 6.15 9.47 -24.68
C LEU A 432 4.92 9.12 -25.52
N PRO A 433 4.35 7.91 -25.36
CA PRO A 433 3.11 7.54 -26.04
C PRO A 433 1.95 8.45 -25.67
N SER A 434 1.10 8.77 -26.63
CA SER A 434 -0.11 9.58 -26.41
C SER A 434 -1.04 8.96 -25.36
N SER A 435 -1.11 7.63 -25.29
CA SER A 435 -1.86 6.89 -24.27
C SER A 435 -1.35 7.15 -22.85
N LEU A 436 -0.07 7.45 -22.67
CA LEU A 436 0.52 7.76 -21.36
C LEU A 436 0.29 9.23 -21.00
N LEU A 437 0.41 10.13 -21.99
CA LEU A 437 0.11 11.56 -21.83
C LEU A 437 -1.38 11.84 -21.57
N ALA A 438 -2.28 11.03 -22.12
CA ALA A 438 -3.73 11.20 -21.96
C ALA A 438 -4.22 10.94 -20.52
N VAL A 439 -3.47 10.16 -19.74
CA VAL A 439 -3.81 9.82 -18.35
C VAL A 439 -3.16 10.79 -17.35
N ALA A 440 -2.28 11.68 -17.84
CA ALA A 440 -1.55 12.63 -17.01
C ALA A 440 -2.48 13.75 -16.49
N ASP A 441 -2.85 13.66 -15.21
CA ASP A 441 -3.41 14.80 -14.49
C ASP A 441 -2.31 15.74 -13.95
N GLY A 442 -2.70 16.82 -13.28
CA GLY A 442 -1.75 17.80 -12.74
C GLY A 442 -0.82 17.24 -11.65
N ALA A 443 -1.31 16.31 -10.83
CA ALA A 443 -0.53 15.71 -9.75
C ALA A 443 0.47 14.68 -10.30
N TRP A 444 0.00 13.79 -11.16
CA TRP A 444 0.82 12.81 -11.87
C TRP A 444 1.92 13.48 -12.69
N ARG A 445 1.62 14.60 -13.37
CA ARG A 445 2.63 15.34 -14.13
C ARG A 445 3.74 15.89 -13.22
N ALA A 446 3.40 16.45 -12.07
CA ALA A 446 4.39 16.95 -11.11
C ALA A 446 5.29 15.81 -10.57
N ASP A 447 4.71 14.66 -10.26
CA ASP A 447 5.45 13.47 -9.83
C ASP A 447 6.34 12.92 -10.94
N CYS A 448 5.86 12.90 -12.19
CA CYS A 448 6.62 12.52 -13.37
C CYS A 448 7.82 13.44 -13.61
N GLU A 449 7.63 14.76 -13.55
CA GLU A 449 8.71 15.74 -13.69
C GLU A 449 9.76 15.57 -12.59
N SER A 450 9.31 15.39 -11.33
CA SER A 450 10.16 15.12 -10.17
C SER A 450 10.96 13.81 -10.32
N PHE A 451 10.31 12.75 -10.79
CA PHE A 451 10.94 11.45 -11.08
C PHE A 451 11.98 11.55 -12.20
N CYS A 452 11.64 12.23 -13.30
CA CYS A 452 12.56 12.44 -14.41
C CYS A 452 13.79 13.23 -13.96
N ALA A 453 13.59 14.29 -13.18
CA ALA A 453 14.69 15.08 -12.61
C ALA A 453 15.62 14.22 -11.73
N ALA A 454 15.07 13.30 -10.93
CA ALA A 454 15.86 12.35 -10.12
C ALA A 454 16.71 11.37 -10.95
N LEU A 455 16.36 11.17 -12.22
CA LEU A 455 17.10 10.37 -13.20
C LEU A 455 17.96 11.20 -14.15
N HIS A 456 18.06 12.52 -13.94
CA HIS A 456 18.73 13.46 -14.86
C HIS A 456 18.11 13.49 -16.27
N LEU A 457 16.78 13.37 -16.30
CA LEU A 457 15.96 13.54 -17.49
C LEU A 457 15.07 14.78 -17.34
N ARG A 458 14.67 15.35 -18.48
CA ARG A 458 13.66 16.41 -18.55
C ARG A 458 12.51 15.96 -19.46
N LEU A 459 11.29 16.23 -19.03
CA LEU A 459 10.10 16.10 -19.87
C LEU A 459 9.90 17.41 -20.63
N GLU A 460 9.99 17.36 -21.95
CA GLU A 460 9.84 18.52 -22.84
C GLU A 460 9.09 18.11 -24.11
N ASP A 461 8.04 18.85 -24.48
CA ASP A 461 7.22 18.60 -25.67
C ASP A 461 6.71 17.15 -25.82
N GLY A 462 6.38 16.50 -24.70
CA GLY A 462 5.91 15.12 -24.70
C GLY A 462 7.02 14.09 -24.93
N ALA A 463 8.29 14.46 -24.81
CA ALA A 463 9.44 13.56 -24.89
C ALA A 463 10.31 13.65 -23.63
N LEU A 464 10.95 12.55 -23.27
CA LEU A 464 12.01 12.52 -22.27
C LEU A 464 13.34 12.79 -22.96
N ARG A 465 14.12 13.72 -22.42
CA ARG A 465 15.47 14.07 -22.90
C ARG A 465 16.48 13.95 -21.78
N ARG A 466 17.64 13.38 -22.07
CA ARG A 466 18.76 13.30 -21.13
C ARG A 466 19.42 14.67 -20.99
N LEU A 467 19.58 15.13 -19.76
CA LEU A 467 20.28 16.38 -19.47
C LEU A 467 21.78 16.25 -19.75
N SER A 468 22.36 17.31 -20.32
CA SER A 468 23.82 17.44 -20.43
C SER A 468 24.48 17.66 -19.06
N GLU A 469 25.81 17.55 -18.98
CA GLU A 469 26.54 17.82 -17.73
C GLU A 469 26.43 19.29 -17.28
N GLU A 470 26.27 20.22 -18.22
CA GLU A 470 26.15 21.65 -17.93
C GLU A 470 24.74 22.03 -17.42
N GLU A 471 23.70 21.33 -17.88
CA GLU A 471 22.31 21.54 -17.46
C GLU A 471 21.97 20.83 -16.14
N ASP A 472 22.78 19.87 -15.73
CA ASP A 472 22.58 19.07 -14.53
C ASP A 472 23.14 19.79 -13.29
N SER A 473 22.45 20.86 -12.88
CA SER A 473 22.78 21.64 -11.68
C SER A 473 22.24 21.01 -10.38
N ALA A 474 21.79 19.75 -10.41
CA ALA A 474 21.15 19.12 -9.27
C ALA A 474 22.16 18.88 -8.13
N PRO A 475 21.83 19.23 -6.88
CA PRO A 475 22.72 18.99 -5.74
C PRO A 475 23.01 17.49 -5.60
N GLN A 476 24.25 17.11 -5.86
CA GLN A 476 24.71 15.74 -5.77
C GLN A 476 24.57 15.25 -4.32
N GLY A 477 23.77 14.20 -4.12
CA GLY A 477 23.72 13.46 -2.85
C GLY A 477 22.38 13.44 -2.13
N ARG A 478 21.38 14.24 -2.52
CA ARG A 478 20.04 14.20 -1.95
C ARG A 478 19.23 13.05 -2.54
N GLY A 479 18.67 12.18 -1.70
CA GLY A 479 17.77 11.12 -2.15
C GLY A 479 16.43 11.68 -2.63
N TRP A 480 15.89 11.10 -3.70
CA TRP A 480 14.53 11.38 -4.15
C TRP A 480 13.52 10.61 -3.29
N ASN A 481 12.44 11.25 -2.87
CA ASN A 481 11.39 10.58 -2.11
C ASN A 481 10.28 10.16 -3.06
N ALA A 482 10.03 8.86 -3.15
CA ALA A 482 8.96 8.33 -3.97
C ALA A 482 7.60 8.63 -3.32
N PRO A 483 6.61 9.15 -4.07
CA PRO A 483 5.27 9.44 -3.53
C PRO A 483 4.46 8.17 -3.25
N THR A 484 4.66 7.09 -4.02
CA THR A 484 4.01 5.78 -3.79
C THR A 484 5.01 4.63 -3.93
N PRO A 485 4.68 3.41 -3.45
CA PRO A 485 5.53 2.24 -3.67
C PRO A 485 5.86 1.99 -5.14
N VAL A 486 4.89 2.13 -6.05
CA VAL A 486 5.10 1.87 -7.48
C VAL A 486 6.14 2.81 -8.08
N TRP A 487 6.17 4.08 -7.65
CA TRP A 487 7.21 5.03 -8.05
C TRP A 487 8.62 4.64 -7.56
N ALA A 488 8.74 4.06 -6.36
CA ALA A 488 10.01 3.54 -5.87
C ALA A 488 10.46 2.28 -6.64
N LEU A 489 9.54 1.38 -7.02
CA LEU A 489 9.83 0.23 -7.89
C LEU A 489 10.26 0.68 -9.29
N ALA A 490 9.57 1.68 -9.84
CA ALA A 490 9.92 2.34 -11.10
C ALA A 490 11.32 2.98 -11.05
N LEU A 491 11.68 3.65 -9.94
CA LEU A 491 13.02 4.22 -9.79
C LEU A 491 14.09 3.12 -9.72
N ALA A 492 13.83 2.03 -8.98
CA ALA A 492 14.72 0.88 -8.93
C ALA A 492 14.91 0.26 -10.32
N LEU A 493 13.85 0.13 -11.11
CA LEU A 493 13.97 -0.28 -12.51
C LEU A 493 14.80 0.70 -13.32
N ALA A 494 14.44 1.97 -13.36
CA ALA A 494 15.15 2.98 -14.15
C ALA A 494 16.64 3.06 -13.80
N ALA A 495 16.99 2.89 -12.53
CA ALA A 495 18.36 2.84 -12.04
C ALA A 495 19.18 1.65 -12.61
N CYS A 496 18.56 0.62 -13.18
CA CYS A 496 19.27 -0.47 -13.87
C CYS A 496 19.95 -0.01 -15.18
N ALA A 497 19.46 1.06 -15.81
CA ALA A 497 20.10 1.64 -17.00
C ALA A 497 21.12 2.74 -16.67
N ARG A 498 21.36 3.02 -15.37
CA ARG A 498 22.22 4.13 -14.98
C ARG A 498 23.66 3.87 -15.45
N GLY A 499 24.27 4.92 -16.00
CA GLY A 499 25.71 4.96 -16.25
C GLY A 499 26.49 5.21 -14.94
N LYS A 500 27.45 6.13 -14.97
CA LYS A 500 28.28 6.46 -13.80
C LYS A 500 27.56 7.24 -12.69
N ARG A 501 26.33 7.72 -12.91
CA ARG A 501 25.58 8.56 -11.95
C ARG A 501 24.87 7.74 -10.89
N GLN A 502 24.88 8.24 -9.65
CA GLN A 502 24.23 7.59 -8.51
C GLN A 502 22.79 8.03 -8.41
N VAL A 503 21.86 7.07 -8.44
CA VAL A 503 20.44 7.31 -8.15
C VAL A 503 20.21 6.91 -6.70
N ARG A 504 19.57 7.78 -5.91
CA ARG A 504 19.35 7.55 -4.47
C ARG A 504 17.86 7.71 -4.12
N LEU A 505 17.34 6.77 -3.34
CA LEU A 505 15.98 6.79 -2.80
C LEU A 505 16.01 7.23 -1.33
N GLY A 506 15.29 8.30 -0.97
CA GLY A 506 15.27 8.85 0.38
C GLY A 506 14.35 8.10 1.35
N ASN A 507 13.34 7.38 0.86
CA ASN A 507 12.33 6.68 1.67
C ASN A 507 12.17 5.18 1.30
N PRO A 508 13.23 4.35 1.38
CA PRO A 508 13.15 2.92 1.00
C PRO A 508 12.13 2.11 1.81
N GLY A 509 11.71 2.61 2.98
CA GLY A 509 10.67 2.00 3.82
C GLY A 509 9.31 1.85 3.11
N ILE A 510 9.01 2.70 2.12
CA ILE A 510 7.75 2.64 1.37
C ILE A 510 7.58 1.32 0.61
N ILE A 511 8.69 0.74 0.13
CA ILE A 511 8.68 -0.61 -0.47
C ILE A 511 8.70 -1.68 0.60
N THR A 512 9.48 -1.52 1.66
CA THR A 512 9.61 -2.54 2.72
C THR A 512 8.25 -2.85 3.37
N ALA A 513 7.39 -1.84 3.52
CA ALA A 513 6.01 -2.01 4.01
C ALA A 513 5.15 -2.91 3.09
N LEU A 514 5.37 -2.85 1.77
CA LEU A 514 4.61 -3.58 0.76
C LEU A 514 5.23 -4.95 0.40
N TYR A 515 6.56 -4.99 0.25
CA TYR A 515 7.37 -6.16 -0.08
C TYR A 515 8.70 -6.16 0.70
N PRO A 516 8.73 -6.73 1.92
CA PRO A 516 9.88 -6.62 2.82
C PRO A 516 11.20 -7.17 2.26
N ALA A 517 11.14 -8.19 1.41
CA ALA A 517 12.32 -8.84 0.86
C ALA A 517 12.87 -8.16 -0.41
N PHE A 518 12.20 -7.13 -0.94
CA PHE A 518 12.54 -6.52 -2.23
C PHE A 518 13.98 -6.00 -2.29
N TRP A 519 14.43 -5.23 -1.29
CA TRP A 519 15.77 -4.63 -1.33
C TRP A 519 16.89 -5.67 -1.20
N ALA A 520 16.65 -6.76 -0.47
CA ALA A 520 17.59 -7.87 -0.39
C ALA A 520 17.72 -8.59 -1.75
N LEU A 521 16.60 -8.81 -2.43
CA LEU A 521 16.58 -9.33 -3.81
C LEU A 521 17.32 -8.39 -4.76
N TYR A 522 16.98 -7.11 -4.74
CA TYR A 522 17.49 -6.12 -5.69
C TYR A 522 19.01 -5.95 -5.57
N ASN A 523 19.54 -5.93 -4.35
CA ASN A 523 20.98 -5.83 -4.11
C ASN A 523 21.75 -7.11 -4.47
N ALA A 524 21.06 -8.24 -4.61
CA ALA A 524 21.65 -9.54 -4.96
C ALA A 524 21.54 -9.86 -6.47
N LEU A 525 21.07 -8.90 -7.29
CA LEU A 525 21.13 -8.99 -8.75
C LEU A 525 22.58 -9.17 -9.23
N PRO A 526 22.82 -9.90 -10.35
CA PRO A 526 21.83 -10.35 -11.34
C PRO A 526 21.17 -11.70 -11.04
N ALA A 527 21.68 -12.48 -10.08
CA ALA A 527 21.22 -13.85 -9.81
C ALA A 527 20.99 -14.08 -8.30
N PRO A 528 19.94 -13.49 -7.71
CA PRO A 528 19.68 -13.56 -6.28
C PRO A 528 19.29 -14.98 -5.87
N LYS A 529 19.84 -15.47 -4.76
CA LYS A 529 19.47 -16.75 -4.14
C LYS A 529 18.53 -16.47 -2.98
N MET A 530 17.22 -16.68 -3.18
CA MET A 530 16.20 -16.38 -2.17
C MET A 530 15.69 -17.58 -1.39
N GLU A 531 15.93 -18.81 -1.86
CA GLU A 531 15.57 -20.01 -1.10
C GLU A 531 16.62 -20.24 0.01
N ARG A 532 16.19 -20.14 1.27
CA ARG A 532 16.93 -20.77 2.37
C ARG A 532 16.90 -22.27 2.11
N GLU A 533 18.07 -22.90 1.99
CA GLU A 533 18.17 -24.35 2.12
C GLU A 533 17.45 -24.76 3.42
N PRO A 534 16.57 -25.77 3.40
CA PRO A 534 15.96 -26.25 4.62
C PRO A 534 17.09 -26.64 5.58
N ALA A 535 17.10 -26.04 6.76
CA ALA A 535 18.05 -26.42 7.80
C ALA A 535 17.94 -27.95 8.01
N PRO A 536 19.07 -28.68 8.12
CA PRO A 536 19.01 -30.11 8.38
C PRO A 536 18.13 -30.35 9.59
N VAL A 537 17.17 -31.27 9.45
CA VAL A 537 16.21 -31.61 10.50
C VAL A 537 17.01 -31.96 11.75
N ALA A 538 16.99 -31.06 12.73
CA ALA A 538 17.62 -31.32 14.02
C ALA A 538 16.96 -32.58 14.61
N PRO A 539 17.74 -33.55 15.13
CA PRO A 539 17.18 -34.75 15.71
C PRO A 539 16.19 -34.36 16.80
N ALA A 540 15.02 -35.01 16.79
CA ALA A 540 13.92 -34.71 17.71
C ALA A 540 14.43 -34.70 19.16
N ALA A 541 14.28 -33.54 19.82
CA ALA A 541 14.63 -33.43 21.23
C ALA A 541 13.81 -34.46 22.04
N PRO A 542 14.41 -35.16 23.01
CA PRO A 542 13.72 -36.19 23.77
C PRO A 542 12.51 -35.58 24.50
N ARG A 543 11.34 -36.23 24.35
CA ARG A 543 10.11 -35.88 25.05
C ARG A 543 10.38 -35.79 26.55
N ARG A 544 10.34 -34.59 27.12
CA ARG A 544 10.32 -34.40 28.57
C ARG A 544 9.04 -35.03 29.12
N ARG A 545 9.17 -36.20 29.76
CA ARG A 545 8.11 -36.79 30.58
C ARG A 545 7.81 -35.79 31.71
N ARG A 546 6.61 -35.24 31.75
CA ARG A 546 6.09 -34.56 32.95
C ARG A 546 5.98 -35.61 34.03
N ILE A 547 6.88 -35.58 35.00
CA ILE A 547 6.69 -36.27 36.27
C ILE A 547 5.73 -35.39 37.06
N ILE A 548 4.51 -35.87 37.28
CA ILE A 548 3.58 -35.26 38.22
C ILE A 548 3.95 -35.83 39.59
N THR A 549 4.63 -35.03 40.41
CA THR A 549 4.87 -35.35 41.81
C THR A 549 3.64 -34.99 42.63
N SER A 550 3.06 -35.96 43.33
CA SER A 550 1.91 -35.81 44.23
C SER A 550 2.31 -35.45 45.68
N ALA A 551 3.40 -34.72 45.86
CA ALA A 551 3.84 -34.28 47.18
C ALA A 551 3.39 -32.84 47.43
N LEU A 552 2.49 -32.65 48.40
CA LEU A 552 2.19 -31.34 48.98
C LEU A 552 3.45 -30.82 49.68
N ALA A 553 3.84 -29.58 49.38
CA ALA A 553 4.90 -28.90 50.11
C ALA A 553 4.38 -28.48 51.48
N GLU A 554 4.94 -29.06 52.55
CA GLU A 554 4.79 -28.53 53.90
C GLU A 554 5.68 -27.28 54.04
N ILE A 555 5.05 -26.19 54.47
CA ILE A 555 5.72 -24.92 54.76
C ILE A 555 6.36 -25.07 56.15
N PRO A 556 7.67 -24.81 56.33
CA PRO A 556 8.29 -24.88 57.65
C PRO A 556 7.83 -23.70 58.51
N ASP A 557 7.50 -23.96 59.77
CA ASP A 557 7.17 -22.93 60.75
C ASP A 557 8.34 -21.97 60.96
N LEU A 558 8.04 -20.67 60.94
CA LEU A 558 8.99 -19.60 61.23
C LEU A 558 9.32 -19.63 62.73
N PRO A 559 10.60 -19.49 63.13
CA PRO A 559 10.95 -19.35 64.54
C PRO A 559 10.52 -17.97 65.05
N ASP A 560 9.91 -17.96 66.24
CA ASP A 560 9.50 -16.75 66.94
C ASP A 560 10.69 -15.81 67.22
N GLU A 561 10.42 -14.51 67.08
CA GLU A 561 11.36 -13.41 67.31
C GLU A 561 11.78 -13.31 68.78
N ASP A 562 13.09 -13.15 69.01
CA ASP A 562 13.67 -12.42 70.17
C ASP A 562 14.56 -11.29 69.65
#